data_AF-A0A2Z6RB19-F1
#
_entry.id   AF-A0A2Z6RB19-F1
#
_cell.length_a   1.000
_cell.length_b   1.000
_cell.length_c   1.000
_cell.angle_alpha   90.00
_cell.angle_beta   90.00
_cell.angle_gamma   90.00
#
_symmetry.space_group_name_H-M   'P 1'
#
loop_
_entity.id
_entity.type
_entity.pdbx_description
1 polymer ?
#
loop_
_entity_poly.entity_id
_entity_poly.type
_entity_poly.pdbx_seq_one_letter_code
_entity_poly.pdbx_strand_id
1 'polypeptide(L)'
;MIIGYVTNFNLNQLDFNIKLKIQSDKFISSNCRKQYVKYLLDFEFRKNFHCIGIPIIKDPPKDSFVIGHHFFNDQENRKIGSYIFSYCFEKRHYVNLPDFTFNTLLILSHPKSGMLHFKDRNKRILFIKPKPKYISLCTSREDICGPIFMKQKANIIKKIDIEVDDNCEIGDNCICKNKTLKESENDLKFIYFVPKNTN
;
A
#
# COMPACT_ATOMS: atom_id res chain seq x y z
N MET A 1 -2.11 3.18 -5.74
CA MET A 1 -1.95 2.02 -4.87
C MET A 1 -2.81 1.01 -5.52
N ILE A 2 -2.23 -0.13 -5.86
CA ILE A 2 -3.02 -1.22 -6.40
C ILE A 2 -3.67 -1.87 -5.19
N ILE A 3 -4.96 -1.59 -5.01
CA ILE A 3 -5.81 -2.28 -4.03
C ILE A 3 -6.40 -3.48 -4.73
N GLY A 4 -6.29 -4.66 -4.12
CA GLY A 4 -6.64 -5.91 -4.76
C GLY A 4 -5.39 -6.61 -5.27
N TYR A 5 -5.52 -7.32 -6.38
CA TYR A 5 -4.42 -8.08 -6.98
C TYR A 5 -4.55 -8.10 -8.49
N VAL A 6 -3.45 -8.40 -9.16
CA VAL A 6 -3.43 -8.69 -10.60
C VAL A 6 -3.19 -10.17 -10.81
N THR A 7 -3.90 -10.76 -11.77
CA THR A 7 -3.75 -12.19 -12.12
C THR A 7 -2.71 -12.43 -13.20
N ASN A 8 -2.49 -11.42 -14.06
CA ASN A 8 -1.46 -11.43 -15.09
C ASN A 8 -0.74 -10.07 -15.08
N PHE A 9 0.51 -10.06 -14.64
CA PHE A 9 1.33 -8.86 -14.59
C PHE A 9 2.50 -8.98 -15.55
N ASN A 10 2.58 -8.05 -16.50
CA ASN A 10 3.72 -7.95 -17.41
C ASN A 10 4.42 -6.61 -17.22
N LEU A 11 5.70 -6.66 -16.83
CA LEU A 11 6.55 -5.48 -16.66
C LEU A 11 6.65 -4.65 -17.95
N ASN A 12 6.56 -5.27 -19.12
CA ASN A 12 6.62 -4.57 -20.42
C ASN A 12 5.41 -3.66 -20.67
N GLN A 13 4.32 -3.80 -19.92
CA GLN A 13 3.17 -2.89 -20.00
C GLN A 13 3.39 -1.60 -19.19
N LEU A 14 4.44 -1.56 -18.37
CA LEU A 14 4.84 -0.34 -17.67
C LEU A 14 5.58 0.57 -18.64
N ASP A 15 4.84 1.41 -19.35
CA ASP A 15 5.39 2.50 -20.16
C ASP A 15 6.08 3.55 -19.28
N PHE A 16 7.28 3.22 -18.82
CA PHE A 16 8.13 4.07 -18.02
C PHE A 16 9.51 4.20 -18.68
N ASN A 17 9.83 5.39 -19.17
CA ASN A 17 11.22 5.78 -19.40
C ASN A 17 11.90 6.17 -18.08
N ILE A 18 11.91 5.25 -17.09
CA ILE A 18 12.47 5.48 -15.74
C ILE A 18 13.38 4.33 -15.33
N LYS A 19 14.40 4.63 -14.53
CA LYS A 19 15.24 3.62 -13.90
C LYS A 19 14.52 3.08 -12.66
N LEU A 20 14.32 1.77 -12.60
CA LEU A 20 13.64 1.10 -11.50
C LEU A 20 14.43 -0.12 -10.99
N LYS A 21 14.29 -0.43 -9.70
CA LYS A 21 14.67 -1.71 -9.09
C LYS A 21 13.40 -2.47 -8.75
N ILE A 22 13.43 -3.79 -8.88
CA ILE A 22 12.29 -4.65 -8.58
C ILE A 22 12.73 -5.66 -7.53
N GLN A 23 11.91 -5.81 -6.50
CA GLN A 23 11.98 -6.91 -5.54
C GLN A 23 10.68 -7.71 -5.64
N SER A 24 10.78 -9.03 -5.65
CA SER A 24 9.63 -9.94 -5.73
C SER A 24 9.66 -10.89 -4.55
N ASP A 25 8.68 -10.77 -3.66
CA ASP A 25 8.60 -11.55 -2.43
C ASP A 25 7.45 -12.55 -2.52
N LYS A 26 7.71 -13.84 -2.30
CA LYS A 26 6.68 -14.89 -2.30
C LYS A 26 6.15 -15.09 -0.89
N PHE A 27 4.84 -15.01 -0.76
CA PHE A 27 4.12 -15.29 0.48
C PHE A 27 3.35 -16.59 0.32
N ILE A 28 3.68 -17.56 1.18
CA ILE A 28 3.00 -18.84 1.27
C ILE A 28 2.26 -18.84 2.60
N SER A 29 0.95 -19.05 2.54
CA SER A 29 0.01 -19.07 3.67
C SER A 29 0.20 -20.29 4.59
N SER A 30 1.22 -21.13 4.33
CA SER A 30 1.45 -22.44 4.95
C SER A 30 1.21 -22.40 6.46
N ASN A 31 0.05 -22.95 6.86
CA ASN A 31 -0.47 -23.12 8.22
C ASN A 31 -0.56 -21.88 9.14
N CYS A 32 -0.17 -20.69 8.69
CA CYS A 32 -0.27 -19.46 9.47
C CYS A 32 -1.33 -18.54 8.86
N ARG A 33 -2.50 -18.52 9.51
CA ARG A 33 -3.65 -17.65 9.20
C ARG A 33 -3.35 -16.19 9.57
N LYS A 34 -2.31 -15.60 8.98
CA LYS A 34 -1.94 -14.19 9.19
C LYS A 34 -2.84 -13.31 8.34
N GLN A 35 -3.42 -12.28 8.96
CA GLN A 35 -4.24 -11.27 8.27
C GLN A 35 -3.39 -10.15 7.67
N TYR A 36 -2.15 -10.01 8.15
CA TYR A 36 -1.18 -9.03 7.69
C TYR A 36 0.24 -9.58 7.81
N VAL A 37 1.16 -8.97 7.06
CA VAL A 37 2.60 -9.19 7.16
C VAL A 37 3.32 -7.84 7.11
N LYS A 38 4.44 -7.79 7.82
CA LYS A 38 5.33 -6.63 7.88
C LYS A 38 6.75 -7.13 7.70
N TYR A 39 7.51 -6.49 6.81
CA TYR A 39 8.87 -6.92 6.52
C TYR A 39 9.70 -5.77 5.92
N LEU A 40 11.02 -5.92 5.99
CA LEU A 40 11.97 -4.99 5.41
C LEU A 40 12.32 -5.42 3.98
N LEU A 41 12.32 -4.45 3.07
CA LEU A 41 12.76 -4.63 1.70
C LEU A 41 14.29 -4.60 1.64
N ASP A 42 14.85 -5.22 0.62
CA ASP A 42 16.28 -5.14 0.29
C ASP A 42 16.59 -3.86 -0.50
N PHE A 43 16.03 -2.76 -0.01
CA PHE A 43 16.29 -1.41 -0.49
C PHE A 43 16.81 -0.57 0.66
N GLU A 44 17.93 0.11 0.41
CA GLU A 44 18.46 1.08 1.34
C GLU A 44 17.46 2.20 1.61
N PHE A 45 17.48 2.70 2.85
CA PHE A 45 16.78 3.90 3.25
C PHE A 45 17.02 5.04 2.26
N ARG A 46 15.93 5.68 1.84
CA ARG A 46 15.97 6.95 1.12
C ARG A 46 14.97 7.88 1.75
N LYS A 47 15.38 9.13 2.02
CA LYS A 47 14.51 10.15 2.62
C LYS A 47 13.20 10.34 1.84
N ASN A 48 13.29 10.25 0.51
CA ASN A 48 12.16 10.37 -0.43
C ASN A 48 12.14 9.16 -1.39
N PHE A 49 11.93 7.94 -0.87
CA PHE A 49 11.78 6.75 -1.71
C PHE A 49 10.46 6.79 -2.48
N HIS A 50 10.41 6.16 -3.66
CA HIS A 50 9.21 6.09 -4.48
C HIS A 50 8.96 4.62 -4.80
N CYS A 51 8.07 3.99 -4.03
CA CYS A 51 7.77 2.57 -4.16
C CYS A 51 6.35 2.34 -4.69
N ILE A 52 6.18 1.38 -5.57
CA ILE A 52 4.87 0.87 -6.00
C ILE A 52 4.80 -0.60 -5.61
N GLY A 53 3.78 -0.97 -4.83
CA GLY A 53 3.48 -2.36 -4.48
C GLY A 53 2.41 -2.94 -5.42
N ILE A 54 2.66 -4.16 -5.88
CA ILE A 54 1.79 -4.89 -6.81
C ILE A 54 1.59 -6.32 -6.27
N PRO A 55 0.46 -6.60 -5.60
CA PRO A 55 0.08 -7.96 -5.23
C PRO A 55 -0.33 -8.75 -6.48
N ILE A 56 0.25 -9.94 -6.65
CA ILE A 56 -0.01 -10.84 -7.77
C ILE A 56 -0.53 -12.17 -7.22
N ILE A 57 -1.72 -12.58 -7.66
CA ILE A 57 -2.33 -13.86 -7.31
C ILE A 57 -2.68 -14.59 -8.60
N LYS A 58 -2.09 -15.77 -8.83
CA LYS A 58 -2.37 -16.58 -10.02
C LYS A 58 -3.75 -17.23 -9.95
N ASP A 59 -4.05 -17.84 -8.80
CA ASP A 59 -5.28 -18.58 -8.56
C ASP A 59 -6.04 -17.93 -7.41
N PRO A 60 -6.86 -16.90 -7.69
CA PRO A 60 -7.56 -16.18 -6.63
C PRO A 60 -8.56 -17.07 -5.90
N PRO A 61 -8.62 -16.99 -4.55
CA PRO A 61 -9.70 -17.60 -3.77
C PRO A 61 -11.08 -17.13 -4.26
N LYS A 62 -12.09 -17.98 -4.05
CA LYS A 62 -13.49 -17.66 -4.40
C LYS A 62 -14.07 -16.52 -3.55
N ASP A 63 -13.57 -16.37 -2.32
CA ASP A 63 -14.02 -15.33 -1.41
C ASP A 63 -13.67 -13.94 -1.96
N SER A 64 -14.57 -12.98 -1.75
CA SER A 64 -14.36 -11.58 -2.11
C SER A 64 -13.38 -10.93 -1.12
N PHE A 65 -12.13 -10.68 -1.54
CA PHE A 65 -11.16 -9.94 -0.74
C PHE A 65 -10.26 -9.06 -1.60
N VAL A 66 -9.59 -8.12 -0.94
CA VAL A 66 -8.54 -7.30 -1.53
C VAL A 66 -7.25 -7.42 -0.72
N ILE A 67 -6.12 -7.27 -1.39
CA ILE A 67 -4.83 -7.06 -0.74
C ILE A 67 -4.58 -5.55 -0.71
N GLY A 68 -4.43 -5.01 0.50
CA GLY A 68 -3.99 -3.65 0.76
C GLY A 68 -2.52 -3.63 1.16
N HIS A 69 -1.84 -2.52 0.92
CA HIS A 69 -0.46 -2.35 1.35
C HIS A 69 -0.09 -0.88 1.53
N HIS A 70 0.96 -0.63 2.29
CA HIS A 70 1.68 0.62 2.31
C HIS A 70 3.15 0.37 2.68
N PHE A 71 3.97 1.40 2.51
CA PHE A 71 5.37 1.36 2.87
C PHE A 71 5.63 2.22 4.11
N PHE A 72 6.75 1.97 4.77
CA PHE A 72 7.21 2.82 5.85
C PHE A 72 8.71 2.99 5.74
N ASN A 73 9.20 4.10 6.27
CA ASN A 73 10.63 4.33 6.37
C ASN A 73 11.11 3.81 7.72
N ASP A 74 11.92 2.76 7.71
CA ASP A 74 12.55 2.27 8.92
C ASP A 74 13.87 3.01 9.13
N GLN A 75 13.84 4.01 10.01
CA GLN A 75 15.01 4.82 10.33
C GLN A 75 16.06 4.03 11.12
N GLU A 76 15.63 3.10 11.97
CA GLU A 76 16.49 2.31 12.84
C GLU A 76 17.29 1.30 12.03
N ASN A 77 16.60 0.49 11.22
CA ASN A 77 17.25 -0.50 10.35
C ASN A 77 17.78 0.08 9.04
N ARG A 78 17.58 1.40 8.82
CA ARG A 78 17.94 2.11 7.58
C ARG A 78 17.47 1.40 6.31
N LYS A 79 16.21 0.94 6.33
CA LYS A 79 15.57 0.25 5.20
C LYS A 79 14.19 0.80 4.92
N ILE A 80 13.66 0.47 3.75
CA ILE A 80 12.24 0.67 3.45
C ILE A 80 11.52 -0.59 3.88
N GLY A 81 10.45 -0.46 4.65
CA GLY A 81 9.60 -1.60 4.98
C GLY A 81 8.26 -1.56 4.24
N SER A 82 7.61 -2.72 4.22
CA SER A 82 6.29 -2.91 3.65
C SER A 82 5.36 -3.53 4.68
N TYR A 83 4.13 -3.02 4.70
CA TYR A 83 3.01 -3.56 5.45
C TYR A 83 1.93 -3.97 4.46
N ILE A 84 1.53 -5.24 4.50
CA ILE A 84 0.56 -5.84 3.57
C ILE A 84 -0.52 -6.53 4.40
N PHE A 85 -1.78 -6.39 3.99
CA PHE A 85 -2.93 -6.98 4.68
C PHE A 85 -4.01 -7.41 3.69
N SER A 86 -4.88 -8.32 4.11
CA SER A 86 -6.06 -8.74 3.34
C SER A 86 -7.35 -8.39 4.04
N TYR A 87 -8.32 -7.88 3.27
CA TYR A 87 -9.60 -7.41 3.78
C TYR A 87 -10.76 -7.83 2.88
N CYS A 88 -11.85 -8.29 3.48
CA CYS A 88 -13.10 -8.64 2.81
C CYS A 88 -14.13 -7.52 3.08
N PHE A 89 -14.51 -6.77 2.04
CA PHE A 89 -15.49 -5.68 2.18
C PHE A 89 -16.90 -6.18 2.51
N GLU A 90 -17.27 -7.36 2.01
CA GLU A 90 -18.58 -7.97 2.28
C GLU A 90 -18.71 -8.34 3.76
N LYS A 91 -17.70 -9.02 4.31
CA LYS A 91 -17.62 -9.38 5.73
C LYS A 91 -17.27 -8.19 6.62
N ARG A 92 -16.87 -7.06 6.03
CA ARG A 92 -16.27 -5.90 6.70
C ARG A 92 -15.14 -6.27 7.66
N HIS A 93 -14.41 -7.33 7.33
CA HIS A 93 -13.45 -7.95 8.25
C HIS A 93 -12.17 -8.31 7.51
N TYR A 94 -11.07 -8.32 8.25
CA TYR A 94 -9.82 -8.86 7.74
C TYR A 94 -9.89 -10.36 7.59
N VAL A 95 -9.33 -10.85 6.50
CA VAL A 95 -9.28 -12.28 6.22
C VAL A 95 -7.82 -12.70 6.15
N ASN A 96 -7.58 -14.00 6.17
CA ASN A 96 -6.23 -14.52 6.05
C ASN A 96 -5.64 -14.15 4.70
N LEU A 97 -4.34 -13.82 4.70
CA LEU A 97 -3.60 -13.60 3.47
C LEU A 97 -3.56 -14.91 2.67
N PRO A 98 -3.89 -14.86 1.37
CA PRO A 98 -3.76 -16.01 0.49
C PRO A 98 -2.28 -16.24 0.15
N ASP A 99 -2.01 -17.22 -0.71
CA ASP A 99 -0.73 -17.31 -1.40
C ASP A 99 -0.66 -16.21 -2.47
N PHE A 100 0.42 -15.43 -2.46
CA PHE A 100 0.63 -14.36 -3.44
C PHE A 100 2.11 -14.03 -3.62
N THR A 101 2.42 -13.34 -4.70
CA THR A 101 3.72 -12.68 -4.88
C THR A 101 3.52 -11.18 -4.76
N PHE A 102 4.35 -10.51 -3.96
CA PHE A 102 4.36 -9.06 -3.89
C PHE A 102 5.54 -8.50 -4.67
N ASN A 103 5.25 -7.77 -5.73
CA ASN A 103 6.29 -7.04 -6.46
C ASN A 103 6.37 -5.61 -5.93
N THR A 104 7.52 -5.24 -5.40
CA THR A 104 7.85 -3.87 -5.07
C THR A 104 8.75 -3.27 -6.14
N LEU A 105 8.29 -2.17 -6.73
CA LEU A 105 9.03 -1.40 -7.72
C LEU A 105 9.55 -0.12 -7.05
N LEU A 106 10.86 -0.03 -6.86
CA LEU A 106 11.55 1.17 -6.41
C LEU A 106 11.97 2.01 -7.60
N ILE A 107 11.42 3.23 -7.71
CA ILE A 107 11.77 4.19 -8.75
C ILE A 107 13.02 4.96 -8.33
N LEU A 108 14.09 4.86 -9.14
CA LEU A 108 15.39 5.46 -8.87
C LEU A 108 15.59 6.83 -9.53
N SER A 109 14.95 7.08 -10.67
CA SER A 109 15.04 8.36 -11.41
C SER A 109 13.65 8.96 -11.66
N HIS A 110 13.57 10.28 -11.45
CA HIS A 110 12.31 11.03 -11.32
C HIS A 110 11.92 11.80 -12.59
N PRO A 111 10.84 11.40 -13.28
CA PRO A 111 9.95 12.34 -13.96
C PRO A 111 8.80 12.77 -13.02
N LYS A 112 8.50 14.08 -12.95
CA LYS A 112 7.30 14.72 -12.34
C LYS A 112 6.56 13.92 -11.25
N SER A 113 7.26 13.42 -10.24
CA SER A 113 6.68 12.77 -9.06
C SER A 113 6.83 13.65 -7.84
N GLY A 114 5.84 13.61 -6.96
CA GLY A 114 5.81 14.44 -5.77
C GLY A 114 5.35 13.66 -4.54
N MET A 115 5.61 14.26 -3.39
CA MET A 115 5.14 13.78 -2.10
C MET A 115 4.20 14.82 -1.50
N LEU A 116 3.02 14.37 -1.09
CA LEU A 116 2.00 15.20 -0.46
C LEU A 116 1.68 14.64 0.92
N HIS A 117 1.39 15.52 1.86
CA HIS A 117 0.94 15.13 3.19
C HIS A 117 -0.57 15.36 3.30
N PHE A 118 -1.26 14.50 4.04
CA PHE A 118 -2.62 14.79 4.51
C PHE A 118 -2.49 15.64 5.78
N LYS A 119 -1.92 16.86 5.65
CA LYS A 119 -1.72 17.79 6.77
C LYS A 119 -3.00 18.47 7.24
N ASP A 120 -4.08 18.33 6.48
CA ASP A 120 -5.33 19.02 6.72
C ASP A 120 -6.37 17.98 7.12
N ARG A 121 -6.58 17.78 8.43
CA ARG A 121 -7.46 16.75 9.02
C ARG A 121 -8.88 16.74 8.42
N ASN A 122 -9.32 17.88 7.88
CA ASN A 122 -10.63 18.02 7.25
C ASN A 122 -10.67 17.58 5.79
N LYS A 123 -9.52 17.42 5.12
CA LYS A 123 -9.45 17.05 3.70
C LYS A 123 -9.15 15.57 3.55
N ARG A 124 -10.22 14.76 3.51
CA ARG A 124 -10.18 13.35 3.03
C ARG A 124 -9.88 13.23 1.52
N ILE A 125 -9.70 14.37 0.85
CA ILE A 125 -9.62 14.53 -0.60
C ILE A 125 -8.38 15.37 -0.92
N LEU A 126 -7.53 14.83 -1.79
CA LEU A 126 -6.36 15.50 -2.32
C LEU A 126 -6.54 15.70 -3.82
N PHE A 127 -6.35 16.93 -4.30
CA PHE A 127 -6.38 17.25 -5.72
C PHE A 127 -4.96 17.24 -6.30
N ILE A 128 -4.74 16.44 -7.35
CA ILE A 128 -3.46 16.32 -8.04
C ILE A 128 -3.66 16.47 -9.54
N LYS A 129 -2.95 17.41 -10.15
CA LYS A 129 -2.88 17.62 -11.60
C LYS A 129 -1.42 17.55 -12.08
N PRO A 130 -1.15 16.84 -13.18
CA PRO A 130 -2.06 15.94 -13.90
C PRO A 130 -2.41 14.69 -13.06
N LYS A 131 -3.44 13.94 -13.49
CA LYS A 131 -3.85 12.69 -12.83
C LYS A 131 -2.65 11.74 -12.72
N PRO A 132 -2.23 11.34 -11.51
CA PRO A 132 -1.13 10.38 -11.40
C PRO A 132 -1.57 9.02 -11.90
N LYS A 133 -0.67 8.30 -12.58
CA LYS A 133 -0.92 6.92 -13.03
C LYS A 133 -0.81 5.94 -11.86
N TYR A 134 0.09 6.22 -10.92
CA TYR A 134 0.30 5.41 -9.73
C TYR A 134 0.41 6.28 -8.49
N ILE A 135 -0.07 5.74 -7.37
CA ILE A 135 0.03 6.37 -6.06
C ILE A 135 0.53 5.32 -5.06
N SER A 136 1.20 5.74 -4.01
CA SER A 136 1.68 4.88 -2.95
C SER A 136 1.52 5.60 -1.63
N LEU A 137 1.20 4.84 -0.59
CA LEU A 137 1.14 5.37 0.76
C LEU A 137 2.44 5.02 1.48
N CYS A 138 2.98 6.00 2.18
CA CYS A 138 4.19 5.86 2.95
C CYS A 138 4.01 6.49 4.33
N THR A 139 4.54 5.85 5.37
CA THR A 139 4.58 6.40 6.74
C THR A 139 6.02 6.63 7.17
N SER A 140 6.20 7.45 8.21
CA SER A 140 7.51 7.81 8.73
C SER A 140 8.13 6.75 9.63
N ARG A 141 7.33 5.81 10.16
CA ARG A 141 7.76 4.84 11.17
C ARG A 141 7.05 3.49 11.01
N GLU A 142 7.73 2.46 11.53
CA GLU A 142 7.31 1.05 11.55
C GLU A 142 6.00 0.82 12.32
N ASP A 143 5.82 1.51 13.44
CA ASP A 143 4.67 1.36 14.34
C ASP A 143 3.41 2.04 13.79
N ILE A 144 3.58 2.97 12.83
CA ILE A 144 2.49 3.65 12.13
C ILE A 144 2.04 2.76 10.96
N CYS A 145 1.45 1.61 11.30
CA CYS A 145 0.90 0.64 10.36
C CYS A 145 -0.56 0.32 10.71
N GLY A 146 -1.39 0.09 9.69
CA GLY A 146 -2.79 -0.26 9.86
C GLY A 146 -3.58 -0.27 8.55
N PRO A 147 -4.90 -0.51 8.63
CA PRO A 147 -5.75 -0.55 7.45
C PRO A 147 -5.98 0.83 6.88
N ILE A 148 -5.67 1.00 5.60
CA ILE A 148 -6.08 2.18 4.87
C ILE A 148 -6.19 1.85 3.40
N PHE A 149 -7.26 2.33 2.80
CA PHE A 149 -7.45 2.28 1.36
C PHE A 149 -7.41 3.69 0.79
N MET A 150 -6.99 3.78 -0.47
CA MET A 150 -7.01 5.01 -1.25
C MET A 150 -7.74 4.76 -2.56
N LYS A 151 -8.76 5.55 -2.84
CA LYS A 151 -9.47 5.53 -4.11
C LYS A 151 -9.13 6.75 -4.92
N GLN A 152 -8.65 6.54 -6.13
CA GLN A 152 -8.41 7.61 -7.08
C GLN A 152 -9.62 7.75 -8.02
N LYS A 153 -10.16 8.96 -8.16
CA LYS A 153 -11.20 9.31 -9.15
C LYS A 153 -10.81 10.60 -9.86
N ALA A 154 -10.57 10.54 -11.17
CA ALA A 154 -10.02 11.66 -11.94
C ALA A 154 -8.75 12.23 -11.25
N ASN A 155 -8.71 13.53 -11.00
CA ASN A 155 -7.63 14.25 -10.33
C ASN A 155 -7.74 14.23 -8.79
N ILE A 156 -8.65 13.42 -8.24
CA ILE A 156 -8.89 13.33 -6.80
C ILE A 156 -8.36 12.00 -6.26
N ILE A 157 -7.63 12.06 -5.15
CA ILE A 157 -7.35 10.92 -4.29
C ILE A 157 -8.20 11.06 -3.02
N LYS A 158 -9.03 10.06 -2.76
CA LYS A 158 -9.84 9.97 -1.55
C LYS A 158 -9.29 8.88 -0.65
N LYS A 159 -9.08 9.21 0.63
CA LYS A 159 -8.82 8.22 1.67
C LYS A 159 -10.11 7.46 1.99
N ILE A 160 -10.01 6.14 2.08
CA ILE A 160 -11.05 5.24 2.56
C ILE A 160 -10.53 4.62 3.84
N ASP A 161 -11.05 5.11 4.96
CA ASP A 161 -10.87 4.49 6.27
C ASP A 161 -11.67 3.19 6.33
N ILE A 162 -11.03 2.14 6.82
CA ILE A 162 -11.76 0.95 7.26
C ILE A 162 -12.30 1.27 8.66
N GLU A 163 -13.60 1.13 8.89
CA GLU A 163 -14.17 1.28 10.23
C GLU A 163 -13.53 0.26 11.16
N VAL A 164 -13.13 0.74 12.34
CA VAL A 164 -12.58 -0.16 13.36
C VAL A 164 -13.77 -0.88 13.95
N ASP A 165 -13.71 -2.20 13.97
CA ASP A 165 -14.74 -3.02 14.56
C ASP A 165 -14.36 -3.34 16.01
N ASP A 166 -14.78 -2.47 16.93
CA ASP A 166 -14.59 -2.66 18.37
C ASP A 166 -15.32 -3.92 18.89
N ASN A 167 -16.32 -4.41 18.14
CA ASN A 167 -17.05 -5.65 18.42
C ASN A 167 -16.43 -6.87 17.72
N CYS A 168 -15.23 -6.76 17.11
CA CYS A 168 -14.56 -7.91 16.49
C CYS A 168 -14.46 -9.09 17.48
N GLU A 169 -15.22 -10.16 17.19
CA GLU A 169 -15.31 -11.38 18.02
C GLU A 169 -14.03 -12.25 17.95
N ILE A 170 -13.12 -11.97 17.01
CA ILE A 170 -11.86 -12.72 16.81
C ILE A 170 -10.82 -12.43 17.91
N GLY A 171 -11.17 -11.62 18.92
CA GLY A 171 -10.37 -11.35 20.11
C GLY A 171 -9.64 -10.01 20.09
N ASP A 172 -8.90 -9.68 21.16
CA ASP A 172 -8.33 -8.35 21.36
C ASP A 172 -7.15 -8.02 20.44
N ASN A 173 -6.47 -9.05 19.93
CA ASN A 173 -5.37 -8.91 18.96
C ASN A 173 -5.86 -8.82 17.50
N CYS A 174 -7.18 -8.77 17.30
CA CYS A 174 -7.78 -8.62 15.98
C CYS A 174 -7.34 -7.29 15.36
N ILE A 175 -6.76 -7.36 14.17
CA ILE A 175 -6.33 -6.16 13.43
C ILE A 175 -7.49 -5.22 13.08
N CYS A 176 -8.74 -5.70 13.09
CA CYS A 176 -9.94 -4.86 12.99
C CYS A 176 -10.02 -3.82 14.11
N LYS A 177 -9.41 -4.09 15.27
CA LYS A 177 -9.35 -3.20 16.42
C LYS A 177 -8.16 -2.21 16.37
N ASN A 178 -7.25 -2.34 15.39
CA ASN A 178 -6.05 -1.49 15.32
C ASN A 178 -6.39 -0.07 14.86
N LYS A 179 -6.13 0.92 15.74
CA LYS A 179 -6.38 2.36 15.51
C LYS A 179 -5.11 3.16 15.19
N THR A 180 -3.93 2.56 15.25
CA THR A 180 -2.63 3.27 15.23
C THR A 180 -2.47 4.16 13.98
N LEU A 181 -2.79 3.64 12.79
CA LEU A 181 -2.68 4.43 11.56
C LEU A 181 -3.69 5.58 11.46
N LYS A 182 -4.87 5.45 12.08
CA LYS A 182 -5.86 6.54 12.14
C LYS A 182 -5.39 7.64 13.10
N GLU A 183 -4.78 7.26 14.21
CA GLU A 183 -4.30 8.19 15.22
C GLU A 183 -3.05 8.96 14.73
N SER A 184 -2.24 8.35 13.86
CA SER A 184 -1.03 8.93 13.28
C SER A 184 -1.24 9.54 11.87
N GLU A 185 -2.43 10.05 11.57
CA GLU A 185 -2.78 10.59 10.24
C GLU A 185 -1.81 11.69 9.74
N ASN A 186 -1.25 12.48 10.65
CA ASN A 186 -0.31 13.56 10.33
C ASN A 186 1.01 13.04 9.71
N ASP A 187 1.33 11.76 9.91
CA ASP A 187 2.54 11.10 9.40
C ASP A 187 2.32 10.43 8.03
N LEU A 188 1.08 10.43 7.52
CA LEU A 188 0.76 9.85 6.23
C LEU A 188 1.31 10.70 5.08
N LYS A 189 2.19 10.09 4.29
CA LYS A 189 2.77 10.66 3.07
C LYS A 189 2.28 9.89 1.86
N PHE A 190 1.97 10.64 0.82
CA PHE A 190 1.41 10.12 -0.42
C PHE A 190 2.37 10.43 -1.52
N ILE A 191 2.80 9.39 -2.20
CA ILE A 191 3.77 9.47 -3.27
C ILE A 191 3.03 9.18 -4.56
N TYR A 192 3.14 10.08 -5.54
CA TYR A 192 2.44 9.93 -6.80
C TYR A 192 3.39 9.99 -7.98
N PHE A 193 3.05 9.24 -9.03
CA PHE A 193 3.82 9.13 -10.25
C PHE A 193 3.02 9.63 -11.46
N VAL A 194 3.58 10.58 -12.18
CA VAL A 194 3.06 11.09 -13.45
C VAL A 194 4.01 10.68 -14.58
N PRO A 195 3.58 9.83 -15.54
CA PRO A 195 4.41 9.51 -16.71
C PRO A 195 4.62 10.74 -17.60
N LYS A 196 5.73 10.78 -18.33
CA LYS A 196 6.12 11.92 -19.19
C LYS A 196 5.11 12.25 -20.31
N ASN A 197 4.28 11.29 -20.72
CA ASN A 197 3.41 11.40 -21.91
C ASN A 197 1.93 11.66 -21.59
N THR A 198 1.60 12.48 -20.60
CA THR A 198 0.23 13.02 -20.48
C THR A 198 0.17 14.36 -21.20
N ASN A 199 -0.02 14.34 -22.53
CA ASN A 199 -0.53 15.48 -23.28
C ASN A 199 -2.04 15.58 -23.07
#